data_AF-A0AAE3U6V0-F1
#
_entry.id   AF-A0AAE3U6V0-F1
#
_cell.length_a   1.000
_cell.length_b   1.000
_cell.length_c   1.000
_cell.angle_alpha   90.00
_cell.angle_beta   90.00
_cell.angle_gamma   90.00
#
_symmetry.space_group_name_H-M   'P 1'
#
loop_
_entity.id
_entity.type
_entity.pdbx_description
1 polymer ?
#
loop_
_entity_poly.entity_id
_entity_poly.type
_entity_poly.pdbx_seq_one_letter_code
_entity_poly.pdbx_strand_id
1 'polypeptide(L)' 'MRQNYKFLILCVTVYLILYTASPYIGIPSWVIGTAYLISPLLVIWMVISILRGEAYSGKTFDEGYFYADGNAPKSIDADK' A
#
# COMPACT_ATOMS: atom_id res chain seq x y z
N MET A 1 -8.24 -4.01 17.59
CA MET A 1 -9.09 -3.43 16.51
C MET A 1 -8.48 -3.89 15.19
N ARG A 2 -9.14 -4.77 14.42
CA ARG A 2 -8.56 -5.40 13.20
C ARG A 2 -8.19 -4.29 12.21
N GLN A 3 -6.90 -3.97 12.07
CA GLN A 3 -6.44 -2.95 11.15
C GLN A 3 -6.65 -3.46 9.72
N ASN A 4 -7.76 -3.06 9.11
CA ASN A 4 -8.06 -3.36 7.73
C ASN A 4 -7.24 -2.40 6.85
N TYR A 5 -5.96 -2.69 6.65
CA TYR A 5 -5.09 -1.96 5.71
C TYR A 5 -5.72 -1.82 4.32
N LYS A 6 -6.57 -2.79 3.92
CA LYS A 6 -7.41 -2.74 2.72
C LYS A 6 -8.29 -1.49 2.65
N PHE A 7 -8.80 -1.00 3.79
CA PHE A 7 -9.60 0.23 3.86
C PHE A 7 -8.73 1.47 3.60
N LEU A 8 -7.54 1.54 4.21
CA LEU A 8 -6.59 2.64 3.96
C LEU A 8 -6.18 2.70 2.49
N ILE A 9 -5.85 1.54 1.91
CA ILE A 9 -5.53 1.40 0.49
C ILE A 9 -6.71 1.88 -0.36
N LEU A 10 -7.93 1.40 -0.08
CA LEU A 10 -9.14 1.80 -0.80
C LEU A 10 -9.36 3.31 -0.76
N CYS A 11 -9.23 3.95 0.41
CA CYS A 11 -9.36 5.41 0.54
C CYS A 11 -8.34 6.16 -0.34
N VAL A 12 -7.07 5.75 -0.32
CA VAL A 12 -6.03 6.39 -1.15
C VAL A 12 -6.26 6.12 -2.64
N THR A 13 -6.71 4.93 -3.01
CA THR A 13 -7.05 4.61 -4.40
C THR A 13 -8.24 5.43 -4.91
N VAL A 14 -9.31 5.57 -4.12
CA VAL A 14 -10.46 6.41 -4.48
C VAL A 14 -10.04 7.87 -4.63
N TYR A 15 -9.19 8.38 -3.72
CA TYR A 15 -8.62 9.70 -3.85
C TYR A 15 -7.86 9.89 -5.18
N LEU A 16 -7.02 8.91 -5.55
CA LEU A 16 -6.27 8.96 -6.80
C LEU A 16 -7.20 8.97 -8.02
N ILE A 17 -8.26 8.16 -8.02
CA ILE A 17 -9.25 8.13 -9.10
C ILE A 17 -9.97 9.48 -9.22
N LEU A 18 -10.35 10.10 -8.11
CA LEU A 18 -10.98 11.42 -8.13
C LEU A 18 -10.01 12.50 -8.63
N TYR A 19 -8.75 12.43 -8.21
CA TYR A 19 -7.71 13.34 -8.69
C TYR A 19 -7.47 13.21 -10.19
N THR A 20 -7.37 11.99 -10.73
CA THR A 20 -7.17 11.77 -12.17
C THR A 20 -8.41 12.10 -12.99
N ALA A 21 -9.62 11.89 -12.45
CA ALA A 21 -10.87 12.27 -13.09
C ALA A 21 -11.11 13.80 -13.08
N SER A 22 -10.53 14.52 -12.11
CA SER A 22 -10.78 15.94 -11.88
C SER A 22 -10.62 16.86 -13.11
N PRO A 23 -9.62 16.69 -14.00
CA PRO A 23 -9.48 17.53 -15.18
C PRO A 23 -10.59 17.31 -16.21
N TYR A 24 -11.20 16.12 -16.22
CA TYR A 24 -12.22 15.72 -17.20
C TYR A 24 -13.63 16.18 -16.82
N ILE A 25 -13.87 16.48 -15.54
CA ILE A 25 -15.17 16.90 -15.01
C ILE A 25 -15.25 18.43 -14.77
N GLY A 26 -14.26 19.19 -15.23
CA GLY A 26 -14.26 20.65 -15.15
C GLY A 26 -13.94 21.22 -13.77
N ILE A 27 -13.23 20.45 -12.92
CA ILE A 27 -12.77 20.95 -11.62
C ILE A 27 -11.77 22.10 -11.86
N PRO A 28 -11.91 23.24 -11.16
CA PRO A 28 -11.03 24.38 -11.37
C PRO A 28 -9.58 24.06 -10.97
N SER A 29 -8.62 24.57 -11.73
CA SER A 29 -7.20 24.20 -11.64
C SER A 29 -6.58 24.44 -10.25
N TRP A 30 -7.09 25.39 -9.49
CA TRP A 30 -6.62 25.65 -8.11
C TRP A 30 -7.00 24.52 -7.14
N VAL A 31 -8.15 23.86 -7.34
CA VAL A 31 -8.55 22.68 -6.57
C VAL A 31 -7.67 21.48 -6.93
N ILE A 32 -7.35 21.32 -8.21
CA ILE A 32 -6.44 20.26 -8.67
C ILE A 32 -5.04 20.49 -8.10
N GLY A 33 -4.55 21.73 -8.13
CA GLY A 33 -3.25 22.10 -7.57
C GLY A 33 -3.17 21.90 -6.05
N THR A 34 -4.23 22.21 -5.30
CA THR A 34 -4.28 21.94 -3.86
C THR A 34 -4.34 20.44 -3.56
N ALA A 35 -5.12 19.66 -4.31
CA ALA A 35 -5.12 18.20 -4.22
C ALA A 35 -3.72 17.61 -4.51
N TYR A 36 -3.01 18.14 -5.50
CA TYR A 36 -1.64 17.72 -5.79
C TYR A 36 -0.70 17.94 -4.59
N LEU A 37 -0.78 19.10 -3.93
CA LEU A 37 0.02 19.41 -2.74
C LEU A 37 -0.32 18.51 -1.53
N ILE A 38 -1.57 18.08 -1.40
CA ILE A 38 -2.04 17.20 -0.31
C ILE A 38 -1.69 15.73 -0.57
N SER A 39 -1.54 15.32 -1.83
CA SER A 39 -1.20 13.96 -2.24
C SER A 39 -0.05 13.30 -1.45
N PRO A 40 1.14 13.92 -1.31
CA PRO A 40 2.23 13.32 -0.55
C PRO A 40 1.89 13.09 0.93
N LEU A 41 1.08 13.96 1.55
CA LEU A 41 0.66 13.80 2.94
C LEU A 41 -0.25 12.58 3.11
N LEU A 42 -1.18 12.36 2.17
CA LEU A 42 -2.06 11.19 2.16
C LEU A 42 -1.27 9.88 2.02
N VAL A 43 -0.28 9.84 1.14
CA VAL A 43 0.59 8.67 0.94
C VAL A 43 1.42 8.39 2.19
N ILE A 44 2.05 9.41 2.77
CA ILE A 44 2.83 9.27 4.02
C ILE A 44 1.93 8.76 5.15
N TRP A 45 0.73 9.32 5.29
CA TRP A 45 -0.22 8.88 6.31
C TRP A 45 -0.65 7.42 6.12
N MET A 46 -0.90 6.99 4.88
CA MET A 46 -1.20 5.59 4.56
C MET A 46 -0.03 4.68 4.94
N VAL A 47 1.20 5.01 4.52
CA VAL A 47 2.40 4.22 4.82
C VAL A 47 2.61 4.10 6.33
N ILE A 48 2.55 5.20 7.07
CA ILE A 48 2.68 5.19 8.54
C ILE A 48 1.57 4.35 9.17
N SER A 49 0.34 4.47 8.69
CA SER A 49 -0.80 3.71 9.23
C SER A 49 -0.66 2.21 8.98
N ILE A 50 -0.14 1.81 7.82
CA ILE A 50 0.15 0.40 7.50
C ILE A 50 1.30 -0.12 8.37
N LEU A 51 2.40 0.65 8.50
CA LEU A 51 3.56 0.25 9.31
C LEU A 51 3.24 0.17 10.81
N ARG A 52 2.37 1.04 11.31
CA ARG A 52 1.89 1.03 12.71
C ARG A 52 0.75 0.04 12.93
N GLY A 53 0.20 -0.52 11.85
CA GLY A 53 -0.83 -1.53 11.95
C GLY A 53 -0.25 -2.83 12.46
N GLU A 54 -0.83 -3.34 13.56
CA GLU A 54 -0.45 -4.57 14.28
C GLU A 54 -0.61 -5.86 13.46
N ALA A 55 -0.48 -5.82 12.13
CA ALA A 55 -0.11 -6.99 11.37
C ALA A 55 1.39 -7.22 11.56
N TYR A 56 1.78 -7.59 12.78
CA TYR A 56 2.75 -8.66 12.92
C TYR A 56 2.13 -9.85 12.18
N SER A 57 2.36 -9.90 10.85
CA SER A 57 2.59 -11.19 10.24
C SER A 57 3.67 -11.78 11.13
N GLY A 58 3.38 -12.82 11.91
CA GLY A 58 4.38 -13.52 12.71
C GLY A 58 5.47 -14.17 11.87
N LYS A 59 5.68 -13.65 10.66
CA LYS A 59 6.68 -14.01 9.68
C LYS A 59 7.60 -12.82 9.50
N THR A 60 8.78 -12.96 10.04
CA THR A 60 9.87 -12.01 9.94
C THR A 60 10.46 -12.01 8.53
N PHE A 61 11.14 -10.92 8.14
CA PHE A 61 11.86 -10.83 6.87
C PHE A 61 12.96 -11.90 6.70
N ASP A 62 13.39 -12.51 7.80
CA ASP A 62 14.41 -13.57 7.87
C ASP A 62 13.91 -14.93 7.38
N GLU A 63 12.60 -15.14 7.25
CA GLU A 63 12.02 -16.47 7.00
C GLU A 63 11.98 -16.88 5.52
N GLY A 64 12.71 -16.19 4.64
CA GLY A 64 12.85 -16.57 3.21
C GLY A 64 11.55 -16.48 2.38
N TYR A 65 10.41 -16.12 2.98
CA TYR A 65 9.12 -16.04 2.29
C TYR A 65 8.98 -14.82 1.36
N PHE A 66 9.87 -13.83 1.46
CA PHE A 66 9.75 -12.57 0.71
C PHE A 66 10.07 -12.74 -0.78
N TYR A 67 10.88 -13.74 -1.15
CA TYR A 67 11.31 -14.01 -2.53
C TYR A 67 10.75 -15.34 -3.08
N ALA A 68 9.93 -16.06 -2.30
CA ALA A 68 9.52 -17.43 -2.60
C ALA A 68 8.37 -17.56 -3.63
N ASP A 69 7.91 -16.47 -4.22
CA ASP A 69 6.83 -16.50 -5.23
C ASP A 69 7.34 -16.61 -6.68
N GLY A 70 8.66 -16.76 -6.87
CA GLY A 70 9.28 -16.71 -8.20
C GLY A 70 9.83 -18.02 -8.76
N ASN A 71 10.17 -19.00 -7.93
CA ASN A 71 10.64 -20.35 -8.31
C ASN A 71 11.19 -21.02 -7.04
N ALA A 72 10.44 -21.94 -6.44
CA ALA A 72 11.04 -22.87 -5.50
C ALA A 72 11.60 -24.07 -6.30
N PRO A 73 12.92 -24.21 -6.48
CA PRO A 73 13.46 -25.54 -6.71
C PRO A 73 13.21 -26.35 -5.43
N LYS A 74 12.51 -27.49 -5.56
CA LYS A 74 12.61 -28.57 -4.58
C LYS A 74 14.06 -29.07 -4.59
N SER A 75 14.94 -28.49 -3.79
CA SER A 75 16.19 -29.12 -3.38
C SER A 75 15.95 -29.69 -1.98
N ILE A 76 15.81 -31.00 -1.81
CA ILE A 76 16.88 -32.01 -1.81
C ILE A 76 17.79 -31.82 -0.59
N ASP A 77 17.95 -32.94 0.12
CA ASP A 77 18.85 -33.25 1.25
C ASP A 77 18.33 -32.93 2.66
N ALA A 78 18.53 -33.77 3.67
CA ALA A 78 19.03 -35.15 3.72
C ALA A 78 18.77 -35.67 5.14
N ASP A 79 18.54 -36.98 5.23
CA ASP A 79 18.96 -37.86 6.32
C ASP A 79 19.52 -37.20 7.59
N LYS A 80 18.69 -37.20 8.65
CA LYS A 80 19.11 -37.68 9.96
C LYS A 80 17.93 -38.13 10.81
#